data_AF-A0A2T1D6D0-F1
#
_entry.id   AF-A0A2T1D6D0-F1
#
_cell.length_a   1.000
_cell.length_b   1.000
_cell.length_c   1.000
_cell.angle_alpha   90.00
_cell.angle_beta   90.00
_cell.angle_gamma   90.00
#
_symmetry.space_group_name_H-M   'P 1'
#
loop_
_entity.id
_entity.type
_entity.pdbx_description
1 polymer ?
#
loop_
_entity_poly.entity_id
_entity_poly.type
_entity_poly.pdbx_seq_one_letter_code
_entity_poly.pdbx_strand_id
1 'polypeptide(L)'
;EPAITALFPYHIWNEKFVGDRLKWKQNQPIYILLLRAYRLAQNLEIPYISAYGGCRSWIDLASPISLEGSEAVLCNREYLERSNEIRNLMANPPNASGSQKITQLTI
;
A
#
# COMPACT_ATOMS: atom_id res chain seq x y z
N GLU A 1 -3.90 18.85 1.19
CA GLU A 1 -4.48 17.76 0.37
C GLU A 1 -5.58 17.02 1.11
N PRO A 2 -6.86 17.42 0.97
CA PRO A 2 -8.00 16.80 1.65
C PRO A 2 -8.09 15.28 1.42
N ALA A 3 -7.78 14.81 0.21
CA ALA A 3 -7.70 13.39 -0.15
C ALA A 3 -6.72 12.61 0.73
N ILE A 4 -5.54 13.18 0.96
CA ILE A 4 -4.49 12.54 1.75
C ILE A 4 -4.84 12.53 3.23
N THR A 5 -5.38 13.63 3.76
CA THR A 5 -5.82 13.71 5.15
C THR A 5 -6.88 12.65 5.47
N ALA A 6 -7.80 12.40 4.53
CA ALA A 6 -8.81 11.35 4.67
C ALA A 6 -8.24 9.92 4.76
N LEU A 7 -6.99 9.72 4.34
CA LEU A 7 -6.32 8.41 4.37
C LEU A 7 -5.51 8.12 5.64
N PHE A 8 -5.35 9.08 6.56
CA PHE A 8 -4.61 8.84 7.80
C PHE A 8 -5.08 7.63 8.62
N PRO A 9 -6.38 7.26 8.67
CA PRO A 9 -6.80 6.03 9.35
C PRO A 9 -6.32 4.73 8.69
N TYR A 10 -5.85 4.77 7.44
CA TYR A 10 -5.55 3.58 6.63
C TYR A 10 -4.04 3.33 6.44
N HIS A 11 -3.18 4.16 7.05
CA HIS A 11 -1.73 3.98 6.98
C HIS A 11 -1.03 4.45 8.26
N ILE A 12 0.20 3.98 8.49
CA ILE A 12 0.96 4.26 9.72
C ILE A 12 1.70 5.61 9.72
N TRP A 13 1.77 6.30 8.59
CA TRP A 13 2.50 7.56 8.46
C TRP A 13 1.77 8.75 9.09
N ASN A 14 2.52 9.68 9.68
CA ASN A 14 1.98 10.93 10.21
C ASN A 14 1.90 12.03 9.15
N GLU A 15 1.18 13.10 9.48
CA GLU A 15 0.96 14.25 8.60
C GLU A 15 2.26 14.89 8.12
N LYS A 16 3.24 15.08 9.02
CA LYS A 16 4.52 15.69 8.67
C LYS A 16 5.25 14.87 7.59
N PHE A 17 5.36 13.55 7.78
CA PHE A 17 6.06 12.68 6.85
C PHE A 17 5.40 12.69 5.47
N VAL A 18 4.07 12.59 5.42
CA VAL A 18 3.34 12.61 4.15
C VAL A 18 3.46 13.97 3.46
N GLY A 19 3.39 15.07 4.21
CA GLY A 19 3.60 16.43 3.69
C GLY A 19 5.00 16.64 3.10
N ASP A 20 6.04 16.15 3.78
CA ASP A 20 7.42 16.20 3.27
C ASP A 20 7.56 15.37 1.99
N ARG A 21 6.90 14.20 1.92
CA ARG A 21 6.93 13.34 0.74
C ARG A 21 6.21 13.96 -0.47
N LEU A 22 5.10 14.66 -0.26
CA LEU A 22 4.37 15.39 -1.31
C LEU A 22 5.20 16.53 -1.91
N LYS A 23 6.00 17.22 -1.07
CA LYS A 23 6.90 18.28 -1.53
C LYS A 23 8.12 17.73 -2.28
N TRP A 24 8.55 16.51 -1.94
CA TRP A 24 9.68 15.86 -2.57
C TRP A 24 9.33 15.40 -3.99
N LYS A 25 10.00 16.00 -4.99
CA LYS A 25 9.66 15.84 -6.42
C LYS A 25 8.19 16.14 -6.71
N GLN A 26 7.73 17.33 -6.32
CA GLN A 26 6.35 17.84 -6.49
C GLN A 26 5.69 17.62 -7.86
N ASN A 27 6.46 17.46 -8.93
CA ASN A 27 5.95 17.19 -10.29
C ASN A 27 5.72 15.69 -10.57
N GLN A 28 6.01 14.80 -9.62
CA GLN A 28 5.78 13.36 -9.72
C GLN A 28 4.57 12.98 -8.87
N PRO A 29 3.64 12.18 -9.42
CA PRO A 29 2.50 11.71 -8.65
C PRO A 29 2.96 10.78 -7.52
N ILE A 30 2.25 10.83 -6.40
CA ILE A 30 2.35 9.80 -5.36
C ILE A 30 1.32 8.72 -5.66
N TYR A 31 1.75 7.47 -5.56
CA TYR A 31 0.89 6.30 -5.73
C TYR A 31 0.50 5.73 -4.39
N ILE A 32 -0.73 5.23 -4.31
CA ILE A 32 -1.22 4.43 -3.18
C ILE A 32 -1.26 2.98 -3.64
N LEU A 33 -0.69 2.09 -2.84
CA LEU A 33 -0.72 0.66 -3.08
C LEU A 33 -1.69 0.00 -2.10
N LEU A 34 -2.73 -0.63 -2.64
CA LEU A 34 -3.67 -1.43 -1.86
C LEU A 34 -3.15 -2.87 -1.83
N LEU A 35 -2.81 -3.35 -0.65
CA LEU A 35 -2.25 -4.67 -0.43
C LEU A 35 -3.19 -5.52 0.42
N ARG A 36 -3.24 -6.80 0.11
CA ARG A 36 -3.92 -7.81 0.92
C ARG A 36 -2.88 -8.78 1.46
N ALA A 37 -2.78 -8.86 2.77
CA ALA A 37 -1.87 -9.81 3.43
C ALA A 37 -2.47 -11.22 3.44
N TYR A 38 -1.60 -12.21 3.31
CA TYR A 38 -1.92 -13.63 3.39
C TYR A 38 -1.07 -14.27 4.49
N ARG A 39 -1.70 -15.08 5.33
CA ARG A 39 -1.02 -15.91 6.32
C ARG A 39 -0.61 -17.21 5.62
N LEU A 40 0.68 -17.54 5.67
CA LEU A 40 1.18 -18.80 5.16
C LEU A 40 0.57 -19.97 5.94
N ALA A 41 0.34 -21.10 5.26
CA ALA A 41 -0.18 -22.32 5.89
C ALA A 41 0.73 -22.85 7.00
N GLN A 42 2.04 -22.65 6.86
CA GLN A 42 3.05 -23.07 7.81
C GLN A 42 4.05 -21.94 8.05
N ASN A 43 4.58 -21.88 9.27
CA ASN A 43 5.69 -21.00 9.58
C ASN A 43 6.91 -21.42 8.75
N LEU A 44 7.60 -20.43 8.17
CA LEU A 44 8.81 -20.66 7.39
C LEU A 44 9.98 -19.90 8.00
N GLU A 45 11.08 -20.60 8.24
CA GLU A 45 12.35 -19.99 8.56
C GLU A 45 13.15 -19.74 7.28
N ILE A 46 13.58 -18.49 7.07
CA ILE A 46 14.43 -18.12 5.95
C ILE A 46 15.84 -17.95 6.50
N PRO A 47 16.78 -18.88 6.24
CA PRO A 47 18.14 -18.76 6.74
C PRO A 47 18.82 -17.56 6.09
N TYR A 48 19.54 -16.79 6.90
CA TYR A 48 20.34 -15.70 6.37
C TYR A 48 21.49 -16.23 5.51
N ILE A 49 21.68 -15.65 4.33
CA ILE A 49 22.85 -15.87 3.48
C ILE A 49 23.47 -14.53 3.11
N SER A 50 24.78 -14.54 2.81
CA SER A 50 25.52 -13.32 2.46
C SER A 50 24.91 -12.55 1.26
N ALA A 51 24.26 -13.25 0.34
CA ALA A 51 23.57 -12.66 -0.81
C ALA A 51 22.39 -11.74 -0.42
N TYR A 52 21.83 -11.90 0.78
CA TYR A 52 20.76 -11.04 1.32
C TYR A 52 21.29 -9.77 2.00
N GLY A 53 22.61 -9.66 2.18
CA GLY A 53 23.24 -8.50 2.80
C GLY A 53 23.35 -7.27 1.89
N GLY A 54 23.65 -6.12 2.52
CA GLY A 54 23.91 -4.85 1.84
C GLY A 54 22.70 -3.92 1.75
N CYS A 55 22.89 -2.76 1.12
CA CYS A 55 21.84 -1.75 0.94
C CYS A 55 21.02 -2.07 -0.32
N ARG A 56 20.10 -3.04 -0.21
CA ARG A 56 19.18 -3.42 -1.28
C ARG A 56 17.74 -3.19 -0.84
N SER A 57 16.95 -2.55 -1.70
CA SER A 57 15.52 -2.34 -1.44
C SER A 57 14.68 -3.60 -1.69
N TRP A 58 15.18 -4.51 -2.53
CA TRP A 58 14.56 -5.78 -2.89
C TRP A 58 15.64 -6.83 -3.05
N ILE A 59 15.33 -8.06 -2.64
CA ILE A 59 16.19 -9.23 -2.80
C ILE A 59 15.37 -10.37 -3.38
N ASP A 60 16.01 -11.17 -4.22
CA ASP A 60 15.47 -12.46 -4.63
C ASP A 60 15.80 -13.48 -3.55
N LEU A 61 14.79 -14.25 -3.15
CA LEU A 61 15.01 -15.36 -2.23
C LEU A 61 15.74 -16.49 -2.97
N ALA A 62 16.76 -17.06 -2.34
CA ALA A 62 17.53 -18.17 -2.90
C ALA A 62 16.69 -19.44 -3.10
N SER A 63 15.55 -19.56 -2.42
CA SER A 63 14.58 -20.62 -2.62
C SER A 63 13.17 -20.03 -2.62
N PRO A 64 12.31 -20.44 -3.57
CA PRO A 64 10.94 -19.95 -3.62
C PRO A 64 10.15 -20.42 -2.40
N ILE A 65 9.23 -19.57 -1.93
CA ILE A 65 8.31 -19.88 -0.85
C ILE A 65 7.02 -20.40 -1.47
N SER A 66 6.56 -21.59 -1.06
CA SER A 66 5.23 -22.05 -1.45
C SER A 66 4.17 -21.20 -0.77
N LEU A 67 3.25 -20.67 -1.56
CA LEU A 67 2.06 -19.95 -1.08
C LEU A 67 0.83 -20.87 -1.01
N GLU A 68 0.99 -22.16 -1.32
CA GLU A 68 -0.10 -23.13 -1.28
C GLU A 68 -0.72 -23.21 0.13
N GLY A 69 -2.05 -23.24 0.18
CA GLY A 69 -2.80 -23.22 1.43
C GLY A 69 -2.74 -21.90 2.21
N SER A 70 -2.11 -20.85 1.67
CA SER A 70 -2.12 -19.54 2.33
C SER A 70 -3.52 -18.95 2.35
N GLU A 71 -3.88 -18.38 3.50
CA GLU A 71 -5.20 -17.81 3.72
C GLU A 71 -5.10 -16.29 3.76
N ALA A 72 -6.00 -15.62 3.05
CA ALA A 72 -6.08 -14.18 3.15
C ALA A 72 -6.53 -13.74 4.55
N VAL A 73 -5.86 -12.76 5.14
CA VAL A 73 -6.20 -12.24 6.47
C VAL A 73 -7.57 -11.56 6.48
N LEU A 74 -7.90 -10.86 5.38
CA LEU A 74 -9.23 -10.33 5.12
C LEU A 74 -9.90 -11.19 4.05
N CYS A 75 -11.20 -11.47 4.14
CA CYS A 75 -11.91 -12.15 3.07
C CYS A 75 -12.06 -11.22 1.84
N ASN A 76 -12.48 -11.78 0.69
CA ASN A 76 -12.58 -11.01 -0.56
C ASN A 76 -13.51 -9.80 -0.40
N ARG A 77 -14.66 -10.00 0.25
CA ARG A 77 -15.66 -8.96 0.48
C ARG A 77 -15.09 -7.81 1.31
N GLU A 78 -14.52 -8.10 2.47
CA GLU A 78 -13.94 -7.08 3.38
C GLU A 78 -12.80 -6.30 2.72
N TYR A 79 -11.93 -7.00 1.98
CA TYR A 79 -10.84 -6.35 1.26
C TYR A 79 -11.38 -5.40 0.19
N LEU A 80 -12.39 -5.82 -0.59
CA LEU A 80 -13.00 -4.99 -1.63
C LEU A 80 -13.75 -3.80 -1.04
N GLU A 81 -14.50 -3.99 0.05
CA GLU A 81 -15.19 -2.92 0.77
C GLU A 81 -14.20 -1.83 1.23
N ARG A 82 -13.14 -2.21 1.95
CA ARG A 82 -12.09 -1.28 2.40
C ARG A 82 -11.35 -0.61 1.25
N SER A 83 -11.03 -1.38 0.20
CA SER A 83 -10.37 -0.85 -0.99
C SER A 83 -11.23 0.19 -1.72
N ASN A 84 -12.54 -0.06 -1.81
CA ASN A 84 -13.48 0.86 -2.45
C ASN A 84 -13.70 2.10 -1.60
N GLU A 85 -13.75 1.97 -0.27
CA GLU A 85 -13.79 3.11 0.64
C GLU A 85 -12.57 4.03 0.44
N ILE A 86 -11.36 3.47 0.42
CA ILE A 86 -10.13 4.25 0.18
C ILE A 86 -10.16 4.94 -1.20
N ARG A 87 -10.59 4.22 -2.25
CA ARG A 87 -10.74 4.81 -3.60
C ARG A 87 -11.76 5.94 -3.60
N ASN A 88 -12.87 5.79 -2.89
CA ASN A 88 -13.91 6.81 -2.79
C ASN A 88 -13.41 8.05 -2.03
N LEU A 89 -12.65 7.89 -0.95
CA LEU A 89 -12.05 9.01 -0.21
C LEU A 89 -11.03 9.77 -1.08
N MET A 90 -10.31 9.06 -1.94
CA MET A 90 -9.40 9.68 -2.90
C MET A 90 -10.12 10.43 -4.03
N ALA A 91 -11.22 9.88 -4.52
CA ALA A 91 -12.03 10.48 -5.59
C ALA A 91 -12.89 11.64 -5.09
N ASN A 92 -13.45 11.51 -3.89
CA ASN A 92 -14.41 12.43 -3.28
C ASN A 92 -13.99 12.76 -1.84
N PRO A 93 -12.90 13.52 -1.65
CA PRO A 93 -12.44 13.83 -0.31
C PRO A 93 -13.46 14.66 0.47
N PRO A 94 -13.70 14.35 1.75
CA PRO A 94 -14.52 15.21 2.61
C PRO A 94 -13.89 16.61 2.68
N ASN A 95 -14.73 17.65 2.60
CA ASN A 95 -14.34 19.06 2.61
C ASN A 95 -13.52 19.54 1.39
N ALA A 96 -13.54 18.81 0.27
CA ALA A 96 -12.95 19.29 -0.98
C ALA A 96 -13.84 20.35 -1.67
N SER A 97 -13.63 21.61 -1.33
CA SER A 97 -14.17 22.74 -2.11
C SER A 97 -13.30 22.96 -3.36
N GLY A 98 -13.46 22.13 -4.39
CA GLY A 98 -12.83 22.37 -5.70
C GLY A 98 -12.67 21.12 -6.56
N SER A 99 -13.05 21.23 -7.84
CA SER A 99 -12.97 20.15 -8.85
C SER A 99 -11.55 19.57 -8.95
N GLN A 100 -11.37 18.29 -8.61
CA GLN A 100 -10.15 17.55 -8.92
C GLN A 100 -10.41 16.58 -10.09
N LYS A 101 -9.56 16.64 -11.12
CA LYS A 101 -9.58 15.70 -12.26
C LYS A 101 -8.97 14.37 -11.80
N ILE A 102 -9.78 13.33 -11.76
CA ILE A 102 -9.34 11.96 -11.46
C ILE A 102 -8.84 11.32 -12.77
N THR A 103 -7.61 10.81 -12.79
CA THR A 103 -7.12 9.92 -13.85
C THR A 103 -7.19 8.49 -13.34
N GLN A 104 -8.13 7.72 -13.86
CA GLN A 104 -8.24 6.28 -13.62
C GLN A 104 -7.18 5.57 -14.46
N LEU A 105 -6.17 4.97 -13.81
CA LEU A 105 -5.28 4.00 -14.45
C LEU A 105 -5.84 2.60 -14.13
N THR A 106 -6.41 1.96 -15.14
CA THR A 106 -6.73 0.53 -15.10
C THR A 106 -5.44 -0.23 -15.43
N ILE A 107 -4.98 -1.07 -14.51
CA ILE A 107 -3.97 -2.10 -14.78
C ILE A 107 -4.70 -3.35 -15.29
#